data_AF-A0A3C0GA65-F1
#
_entry.id   AF-A0A3C0GA65-F1
#
_cell.length_a   1.000
_cell.length_b   1.000
_cell.length_c   1.000
_cell.angle_alpha   90.00
_cell.angle_beta   90.00
_cell.angle_gamma   90.00
#
_symmetry.space_group_name_H-M   'P 1'
#
loop_
_entity.id
_entity.type
_entity.pdbx_description
1 polymer ?
#
loop_
_entity_poly.entity_id
_entity_poly.type
_entity_poly.pdbx_seq_one_letter_code
_entity_poly.pdbx_strand_id
1 'polypeptide(L)'
;MFGDEMKKKVLVRGPVLSQTGYGVQSRFALRALRHFEDSRFEIYIIPVGWGRSSWVSDDTEERRWIDERIRETGIYASEGGQFDISLQITIPQEWEPLAPINIGYTAGVETTRVSSLWLEKCNMMDRIIAISKHTKWGFENSSYSGTNPETNMPIHLKLETPMDVVSYPVRTYEAAKLDLKFEYDFNYLVVAQWGPRKN
;
A
#
# COMPACT_ATOMS: atom_id res chain seq x y z
N MET A 1 -16.50 -29.05 -15.08
CA MET A 1 -15.04 -29.17 -15.21
C MET A 1 -14.52 -27.82 -15.67
N PHE A 2 -14.21 -26.93 -14.74
CA PHE A 2 -13.40 -25.76 -15.06
C PHE A 2 -11.95 -26.23 -14.95
N GLY A 3 -11.17 -26.06 -16.01
CA GLY A 3 -9.75 -26.43 -16.01
C GLY A 3 -9.03 -25.70 -14.89
N ASP A 4 -8.03 -26.37 -14.32
CA ASP A 4 -7.17 -25.89 -13.25
C ASP A 4 -6.37 -24.68 -13.78
N GLU A 5 -6.94 -23.47 -13.67
CA GLU A 5 -6.25 -22.23 -14.04
C GLU A 5 -5.07 -22.07 -13.09
N MET A 6 -3.84 -22.09 -13.64
CA MET A 6 -2.64 -21.87 -12.82
C MET A 6 -2.74 -20.55 -12.06
N LYS A 7 -2.61 -20.64 -10.73
CA LYS A 7 -2.61 -19.48 -9.84
C LYS A 7 -1.53 -18.48 -10.28
N LYS A 8 -1.87 -17.20 -10.23
CA LYS A 8 -0.91 -16.11 -10.49
C LYS A 8 -0.02 -15.89 -9.28
N LYS A 9 1.29 -15.81 -9.50
CA LYS A 9 2.27 -15.50 -8.46
C LYS A 9 2.31 -14.00 -8.21
N VAL A 10 1.83 -13.59 -7.05
CA VAL A 10 1.72 -12.19 -6.65
C VAL A 10 2.79 -11.87 -5.61
N LEU A 11 3.72 -11.01 -5.95
CA LEU A 11 4.71 -10.45 -5.04
C LEU A 11 4.16 -9.21 -4.34
N VAL A 12 4.07 -9.24 -3.01
CA VAL A 12 3.66 -8.12 -2.18
C VAL A 12 4.89 -7.51 -1.51
N ARG A 13 5.27 -6.30 -1.90
CA ARG A 13 6.38 -5.56 -1.29
C ARG A 13 5.84 -4.41 -0.47
N GLY A 14 6.10 -4.40 0.82
CA GLY A 14 5.56 -3.36 1.71
C GLY A 14 5.98 -3.55 3.16
N PRO A 15 5.73 -2.57 4.04
CA PRO A 15 6.11 -2.66 5.45
C PRO A 15 5.13 -3.51 6.26
N VAL A 16 4.88 -4.74 5.80
CA VAL A 16 3.90 -5.71 6.33
C VAL A 16 4.10 -6.02 7.81
N LEU A 17 5.34 -5.95 8.31
CA LEU A 17 5.68 -6.19 9.71
C LEU A 17 5.55 -4.93 10.59
N SER A 18 5.45 -3.74 10.01
CA SER A 18 5.45 -2.47 10.75
C SER A 18 4.11 -2.17 11.42
N GLN A 19 4.13 -1.52 12.59
CA GLN A 19 2.93 -0.98 13.26
C GLN A 19 2.42 0.35 12.65
N THR A 20 3.04 0.82 11.58
CA THR A 20 2.70 2.10 10.93
C THR A 20 1.45 2.01 10.07
N GLY A 21 0.93 3.17 9.62
CA GLY A 21 -0.21 3.25 8.70
C GLY A 21 0.01 2.45 7.41
N TYR A 22 1.20 2.54 6.79
CA TYR A 22 1.55 1.71 5.63
C TYR A 22 1.64 0.23 5.98
N GLY A 23 2.02 -0.13 7.21
CA GLY A 23 1.96 -1.53 7.66
C GLY A 23 0.53 -2.05 7.79
N VAL A 24 -0.38 -1.23 8.32
CA VAL A 24 -1.83 -1.54 8.34
C VAL A 24 -2.37 -1.66 6.91
N GLN A 25 -1.99 -0.76 6.02
CA GLN A 25 -2.36 -0.79 4.60
C GLN A 25 -1.87 -2.07 3.92
N SER A 26 -0.62 -2.48 4.19
CA SER A 26 -0.03 -3.69 3.63
C SER A 26 -0.75 -4.95 4.09
N ARG A 27 -1.05 -5.05 5.39
CA ARG A 27 -1.84 -6.18 5.93
C ARG A 27 -3.28 -6.20 5.41
N PHE A 28 -3.89 -5.03 5.21
CA PHE A 28 -5.20 -4.95 4.56
C PHE A 28 -5.17 -5.54 3.14
N ALA A 29 -4.18 -5.16 2.32
CA ALA A 29 -4.02 -5.72 0.98
C ALA A 29 -3.77 -7.23 1.02
N LEU A 30 -2.91 -7.70 1.94
CA LEU A 30 -2.65 -9.13 2.13
C LEU A 30 -3.90 -9.92 2.49
N ARG A 31 -4.74 -9.44 3.41
CA ARG A 31 -6.01 -10.09 3.76
C ARG A 31 -6.93 -10.21 2.55
N ALA A 32 -7.02 -9.17 1.72
CA ALA A 32 -7.81 -9.18 0.51
C ALA A 32 -7.29 -10.20 -0.52
N LEU A 33 -5.96 -10.28 -0.70
CA LEU A 33 -5.34 -11.27 -1.60
C LEU A 33 -5.51 -12.69 -1.07
N ARG A 34 -5.30 -12.88 0.24
CA ARG A 34 -5.38 -14.18 0.92
C ARG A 34 -6.76 -14.83 0.79
N HIS A 35 -7.82 -14.03 0.72
CA HIS A 35 -9.17 -14.54 0.44
C HIS A 35 -9.28 -15.32 -0.88
N PHE A 36 -8.37 -15.09 -1.83
CA PHE A 36 -8.33 -15.76 -3.13
C PHE A 36 -7.11 -16.70 -3.28
N GLU A 37 -6.40 -17.00 -2.19
CA GLU A 37 -5.21 -17.86 -2.21
C GLU A 37 -5.53 -19.28 -2.70
N ASP A 38 -6.71 -19.81 -2.37
CA ASP A 38 -7.12 -21.16 -2.78
C ASP A 38 -7.47 -21.26 -4.27
N SER A 39 -7.86 -20.16 -4.91
CA SER A 39 -8.46 -20.18 -6.26
C SER A 39 -7.74 -19.37 -7.33
N ARG A 40 -6.95 -18.34 -6.96
CA ARG A 40 -6.40 -17.38 -7.94
C ARG A 40 -4.94 -17.01 -7.72
N PHE A 41 -4.50 -16.93 -6.47
CA PHE A 41 -3.20 -16.32 -6.15
C PHE A 41 -2.29 -17.24 -5.35
N GLU A 42 -1.02 -17.22 -5.71
CA GLU A 42 0.08 -17.71 -4.91
C GLU A 42 0.86 -16.49 -4.41
N ILE A 43 0.89 -16.28 -3.09
CA ILE A 43 1.30 -15.00 -2.50
C ILE A 43 2.73 -15.08 -2.00
N TYR A 44 3.54 -14.10 -2.40
CA TYR A 44 4.92 -13.92 -1.99
C TYR A 44 5.07 -12.55 -1.33
N ILE A 45 5.99 -12.40 -0.37
CA ILE A 45 6.12 -11.20 0.45
C ILE A 45 7.58 -10.76 0.58
N ILE A 46 7.85 -9.50 0.25
CA ILE A 46 9.11 -8.81 0.59
C ILE A 46 8.79 -7.73 1.64
N PRO A 47 9.19 -7.94 2.91
CA PRO A 47 9.01 -6.93 3.94
C PRO A 47 10.02 -5.79 3.71
N VAL A 48 9.55 -4.54 3.80
CA VAL A 48 10.43 -3.36 3.80
C VAL A 48 10.34 -2.61 5.14
N GLY A 49 11.40 -1.88 5.48
CA GLY A 49 11.38 -0.98 6.64
C GLY A 49 10.44 0.21 6.40
N TRP A 50 9.86 0.76 7.46
CA TRP A 50 9.10 2.01 7.39
C TRP A 50 9.34 2.87 8.62
N GLY A 51 9.95 4.04 8.38
CA GLY A 51 10.16 5.11 9.36
C GLY A 51 10.55 4.64 10.77
N ARG A 52 11.80 4.15 10.97
CA ARG A 52 12.39 3.74 12.28
C ARG A 52 11.40 3.11 13.29
N SER A 53 10.39 2.40 12.81
CA SER A 53 9.31 1.87 13.63
C SER A 53 9.52 0.39 13.87
N SER A 54 9.21 -0.06 15.08
CA SER A 54 9.29 -1.47 15.45
C SER A 54 8.32 -2.33 14.65
N TRP A 55 8.64 -3.62 14.60
CA TRP A 55 7.75 -4.63 14.06
C TRP A 55 6.66 -5.00 15.07
N VAL A 56 5.52 -5.47 14.57
CA VAL A 56 4.46 -6.10 15.38
C VAL A 56 5.05 -7.36 16.01
N SER A 57 5.11 -7.43 17.33
CA SER A 57 5.65 -8.60 18.06
C SER A 57 4.61 -9.68 18.35
N ASP A 58 3.33 -9.39 18.13
CA ASP A 58 2.23 -10.27 18.53
C ASP A 58 2.24 -11.58 17.73
N ASP A 59 2.27 -12.71 18.44
CA ASP A 59 2.19 -14.04 17.86
C ASP A 59 0.72 -14.39 17.53
N THR A 60 0.31 -14.01 16.33
CA THR A 60 -1.05 -14.25 15.81
C THR A 60 -1.00 -15.18 14.59
N GLU A 61 -2.14 -15.78 14.24
CA GLU A 61 -2.26 -16.59 13.02
C GLU A 61 -1.80 -15.80 11.77
N GLU A 62 -2.29 -14.57 11.61
CA GLU A 62 -1.89 -13.72 10.49
C GLU A 62 -0.37 -13.46 10.50
N ARG A 63 0.22 -13.24 11.68
CA ARG A 63 1.66 -12.98 11.79
C ARG A 63 2.47 -14.21 11.36
N ARG A 64 2.11 -15.41 11.83
CA ARG A 64 2.78 -16.66 11.45
C ARG A 64 2.65 -16.93 9.95
N TRP A 65 1.47 -16.70 9.38
CA TRP A 65 1.26 -16.83 7.93
C TRP A 65 2.12 -15.85 7.13
N ILE A 66 2.23 -14.59 7.56
CA ILE A 66 3.13 -13.61 6.92
C ILE A 66 4.59 -14.08 6.99
N ASP A 67 5.06 -14.52 8.16
CA ASP A 67 6.44 -14.99 8.33
C ASP A 67 6.74 -16.21 7.44
N GLU A 68 5.77 -17.12 7.28
CA GLU A 68 5.88 -18.27 6.39
C GLU A 68 6.02 -17.86 4.92
N ARG A 69 5.14 -16.97 4.43
CA ARG A 69 5.21 -16.46 3.05
C ARG A 69 6.51 -15.69 2.79
N ILE A 70 7.02 -14.94 3.77
CA ILE A 70 8.34 -14.27 3.66
C ILE A 70 9.45 -15.30 3.49
N ARG A 71 9.45 -16.36 4.31
CA ARG A 71 10.45 -17.44 4.21
C ARG A 71 10.40 -18.13 2.84
N GLU A 72 9.21 -18.47 2.37
CA GLU A 72 9.02 -19.08 1.04
C GLU A 72 9.45 -18.17 -0.09
N THR A 73 9.22 -16.86 0.04
CA THR A 73 9.70 -15.86 -0.92
C THR A 73 11.22 -15.84 -0.99
N GLY A 74 11.91 -15.95 0.14
CA GLY A 74 13.37 -16.07 0.18
C GLY A 74 13.87 -17.30 -0.57
N ILE A 75 13.24 -18.46 -0.36
CA ILE A 75 13.59 -19.71 -1.04
C ILE A 75 13.34 -19.59 -2.54
N TYR A 76 12.12 -19.24 -2.94
CA TYR A 76 11.71 -19.13 -4.33
C TYR A 76 12.57 -18.12 -5.11
N ALA A 77 12.87 -16.95 -4.52
CA ALA A 77 13.73 -15.95 -5.15
C ALA A 77 15.18 -16.46 -5.29
N SER A 78 15.70 -17.21 -4.31
CA SER A 78 17.05 -17.79 -4.38
C SER A 78 17.19 -18.85 -5.48
N GLU A 79 16.09 -19.51 -5.84
CA GLU A 79 16.01 -20.50 -6.92
C GLU A 79 15.78 -19.85 -8.30
N GLY A 80 15.77 -18.51 -8.39
CA GLY A 80 15.55 -17.77 -9.63
C GLY A 80 14.07 -17.65 -10.03
N GLY A 81 13.15 -17.83 -9.07
CA GLY A 81 11.73 -17.71 -9.27
C GLY A 81 11.30 -16.32 -9.78
N GLN A 82 10.30 -16.31 -10.65
CA GLN A 82 9.72 -15.10 -11.23
C GLN A 82 8.27 -14.90 -10.76
N PHE A 83 7.82 -13.66 -10.74
CA PHE A 83 6.47 -13.28 -10.32
C PHE A 83 5.67 -12.74 -11.51
N ASP A 84 4.37 -13.02 -11.53
CA ASP A 84 3.46 -12.52 -12.57
C ASP A 84 3.02 -11.07 -12.29
N ILE A 85 2.80 -10.76 -11.01
CA ILE A 85 2.26 -9.48 -10.55
C ILE A 85 3.09 -8.99 -9.36
N SER A 86 3.40 -7.70 -9.32
CA SER A 86 3.92 -7.03 -8.12
C SER A 86 2.90 -6.05 -7.57
N LEU A 87 2.66 -6.08 -6.26
CA LEU A 87 1.89 -5.10 -5.51
C LEU A 87 2.82 -4.41 -4.51
N GLN A 88 3.06 -3.12 -4.73
CA GLN A 88 4.06 -2.36 -3.98
C GLN A 88 3.40 -1.30 -3.11
N ILE A 89 3.37 -1.54 -1.79
CA ILE A 89 2.69 -0.71 -0.80
C ILE A 89 3.71 0.22 -0.12
N THR A 90 4.02 1.33 -0.79
CA THR A 90 5.00 2.35 -0.35
C THR A 90 4.66 3.71 -0.98
N ILE A 91 5.54 4.70 -0.82
CA ILE A 91 5.49 5.92 -1.64
C ILE A 91 5.98 5.64 -3.07
N PRO A 92 5.50 6.38 -4.09
CA PRO A 92 5.86 6.15 -5.49
C PRO A 92 7.35 6.10 -5.78
N GLN A 93 8.14 6.94 -5.09
CA GLN A 93 9.59 7.00 -5.28
C GLN A 93 10.31 5.65 -5.08
N GLU A 94 9.75 4.77 -4.25
CA GLU A 94 10.33 3.48 -3.89
C GLU A 94 9.84 2.31 -4.78
N TRP A 95 9.04 2.61 -5.80
CA TRP A 95 8.53 1.59 -6.73
C TRP A 95 9.56 1.21 -7.80
N GLU A 96 9.51 -0.07 -8.16
CA GLU A 96 10.46 -0.75 -9.06
C GLU A 96 9.70 -1.69 -10.01
N PRO A 97 10.18 -1.98 -11.23
CA PRO A 97 9.55 -2.93 -12.14
C PRO A 97 9.89 -4.38 -11.75
N LEU A 98 9.20 -4.93 -10.75
CA LEU A 98 9.51 -6.23 -10.14
C LEU A 98 8.85 -7.43 -10.81
N ALA A 99 7.85 -7.19 -11.66
CA ALA A 99 7.10 -8.21 -12.40
C ALA A 99 6.63 -7.67 -13.76
N PRO A 100 6.10 -8.49 -14.67
CA PRO A 100 5.49 -8.02 -15.90
C PRO A 100 4.28 -7.09 -15.69
N ILE A 101 3.56 -7.27 -14.57
CA ILE A 101 2.46 -6.39 -14.16
C ILE A 101 2.81 -5.79 -12.80
N ASN A 102 2.88 -4.46 -12.69
CA ASN A 102 3.23 -3.75 -11.47
C ASN A 102 2.09 -2.83 -11.02
N ILE A 103 1.71 -2.97 -9.76
CA ILE A 103 0.63 -2.22 -9.13
C ILE A 103 1.21 -1.43 -7.95
N GLY A 104 1.14 -0.10 -8.03
CA GLY A 104 1.49 0.77 -6.91
C GLY A 104 0.31 0.95 -5.95
N TYR A 105 0.53 0.88 -4.64
CA TYR A 105 -0.50 1.20 -3.64
C TYR A 105 0.04 2.21 -2.63
N THR A 106 -0.49 3.44 -2.65
CA THR A 106 0.01 4.54 -1.83
C THR A 106 -1.07 5.26 -1.05
N ALA A 107 -0.74 5.71 0.17
CA ALA A 107 -1.54 6.71 0.86
C ALA A 107 -1.48 8.07 0.15
N GLY A 108 -0.39 8.28 -0.62
CA GLY A 108 -0.08 9.53 -1.29
C GLY A 108 0.27 10.64 -0.31
N VAL A 109 -0.02 11.87 -0.71
CA VAL A 109 0.21 13.09 0.07
C VAL A 109 -1.04 13.96 0.00
N GLU A 110 -1.41 14.55 1.14
CA GLU A 110 -2.60 15.41 1.27
C GLU A 110 -2.23 16.84 0.86
N THR A 111 -2.14 17.06 -0.45
CA THR A 111 -1.68 18.31 -1.09
C THR A 111 -2.40 18.48 -2.42
N THR A 112 -2.43 19.71 -2.92
CA THR A 112 -3.00 20.06 -4.22
C THR A 112 -2.11 19.69 -5.41
N ARG A 113 -0.81 19.43 -5.18
CA ARG A 113 0.14 18.98 -6.20
C ARG A 113 1.07 17.89 -5.69
N VAL A 114 1.29 16.85 -6.51
CA VAL A 114 2.26 15.78 -6.26
C VAL A 114 3.57 16.05 -6.99
N SER A 115 4.71 15.57 -6.47
CA SER A 115 6.00 15.81 -7.11
C SER A 115 6.09 15.19 -8.51
N SER A 116 6.88 15.80 -9.40
CA SER A 116 7.17 15.26 -10.73
C SER A 116 7.75 13.84 -10.65
N LEU A 117 8.69 13.62 -9.72
CA LEU A 117 9.28 12.30 -9.51
C LEU A 117 8.25 11.22 -9.15
N TRP A 118 7.20 11.58 -8.41
CA TRP A 118 6.11 10.64 -8.12
C TRP A 118 5.29 10.33 -9.36
N LEU A 119 5.02 11.31 -10.24
CA LEU A 119 4.34 11.07 -11.51
C LEU A 119 5.15 10.16 -12.44
N GLU A 120 6.46 10.39 -12.55
CA GLU A 120 7.36 9.53 -13.32
C GLU A 120 7.30 8.07 -12.84
N LYS A 121 7.38 7.87 -11.52
CA LYS A 121 7.29 6.55 -10.91
C LYS A 121 5.91 5.92 -11.03
N CYS A 122 4.85 6.71 -10.93
CA CYS A 122 3.49 6.27 -11.18
C CYS A 122 3.32 5.74 -12.60
N ASN A 123 3.86 6.44 -13.60
CA ASN A 123 3.75 6.06 -15.01
C ASN A 123 4.58 4.83 -15.39
N MET A 124 5.43 4.32 -14.48
CA MET A 124 6.11 3.03 -14.66
C MET A 124 5.25 1.82 -14.21
N MET A 125 4.13 2.07 -13.53
CA MET A 125 3.20 1.05 -13.06
C MET A 125 2.08 0.84 -14.07
N ASP A 126 1.48 -0.35 -14.08
CA ASP A 126 0.31 -0.69 -14.90
C ASP A 126 -0.99 -0.19 -14.27
N ARG A 127 -1.04 -0.14 -12.93
CA ARG A 127 -2.18 0.33 -12.13
C ARG A 127 -1.69 0.98 -10.86
N ILE A 128 -2.47 1.93 -10.34
CA ILE A 128 -2.22 2.52 -9.03
C ILE A 128 -3.49 2.46 -8.19
N ILE A 129 -3.31 2.24 -6.89
CA ILE A 129 -4.36 2.33 -5.89
C ILE A 129 -3.99 3.48 -4.95
N ALA A 130 -4.95 4.36 -4.70
CA ALA A 130 -4.88 5.40 -3.68
C ALA A 130 -5.88 5.12 -2.55
N ILE A 131 -5.65 5.70 -1.38
CA ILE A 131 -6.55 5.51 -0.23
C ILE A 131 -7.76 6.45 -0.21
N SER A 132 -7.72 7.53 -1.01
CA SER A 132 -8.74 8.57 -0.98
C SER A 132 -8.94 9.22 -2.35
N LYS A 133 -10.15 9.75 -2.56
CA LYS A 133 -10.46 10.57 -3.73
C LYS A 133 -9.63 11.84 -3.79
N HIS A 134 -9.27 12.41 -2.63
CA HIS A 134 -8.41 13.59 -2.57
C HIS A 134 -7.00 13.29 -3.09
N THR A 135 -6.40 12.17 -2.64
CA THR A 135 -5.11 11.70 -3.14
C THR A 135 -5.17 11.50 -4.66
N LYS A 136 -6.16 10.75 -5.14
CA LYS A 136 -6.36 10.50 -6.58
C LYS A 136 -6.48 11.80 -7.37
N TRP A 137 -7.31 12.73 -6.91
CA TRP A 137 -7.47 14.04 -7.53
C TRP A 137 -6.15 14.81 -7.59
N GLY A 138 -5.35 14.80 -6.51
CA GLY A 138 -4.03 15.45 -6.49
C GLY A 138 -3.08 14.90 -7.56
N PHE A 139 -3.07 13.59 -7.78
CA PHE A 139 -2.30 12.98 -8.87
C PHE A 139 -2.84 13.35 -10.25
N GLU A 140 -4.14 13.21 -10.49
CA GLU A 140 -4.77 13.48 -11.79
C GLU A 140 -4.67 14.95 -12.24
N ASN A 141 -4.64 15.89 -11.28
CA ASN A 141 -4.59 17.33 -11.56
C ASN A 141 -3.16 17.90 -11.48
N SER A 142 -2.17 17.07 -11.15
CA SER A 142 -0.77 17.49 -11.20
C SER A 142 -0.21 17.32 -12.61
N SER A 143 0.35 18.41 -13.13
CA SER A 143 1.12 18.38 -14.37
C SER A 143 2.33 19.30 -14.28
N TYR A 144 3.34 18.96 -15.08
CA TYR A 144 4.61 19.67 -15.17
C TYR A 144 5.01 19.77 -16.64
N SER A 145 5.48 20.94 -17.04
CA SER A 145 6.07 21.16 -18.35
C SER A 145 7.56 21.43 -18.16
N GLY A 146 8.39 20.83 -19.00
CA GLY A 146 9.83 21.02 -19.02
C GLY A 146 10.41 20.78 -20.40
N THR A 147 11.73 20.76 -20.50
CA THR A 147 12.46 20.40 -21.71
C THR A 147 13.35 19.20 -21.43
N ASN A 148 13.35 18.22 -22.33
CA ASN A 148 14.27 17.09 -22.25
C ASN A 148 15.72 17.62 -22.35
N PRO A 149 16.61 17.35 -21.38
CA PRO A 149 17.99 17.81 -21.44
C PRO A 149 18.78 17.27 -22.64
N GLU A 150 18.42 16.08 -23.14
CA GLU A 150 19.14 15.40 -24.23
C GLU A 150 18.60 15.79 -25.62
N THR A 151 17.27 15.93 -25.76
CA THR A 151 16.64 16.18 -27.07
C THR A 151 16.17 17.62 -27.27
N ASN A 152 16.22 18.45 -26.22
CA ASN A 152 15.71 19.82 -26.16
C ASN A 152 14.22 19.95 -26.55
N MET A 153 13.48 18.84 -26.55
CA MET A 153 12.06 18.81 -26.87
C MET A 153 11.20 19.10 -25.62
N PRO A 154 10.04 19.77 -25.76
CA PRO A 154 9.10 19.95 -24.67
C PRO A 154 8.61 18.60 -24.14
N ILE A 155 8.65 18.41 -22.82
CA ILE A 155 8.03 17.28 -22.11
C ILE A 155 6.87 17.82 -21.28
N HIS A 156 5.71 17.17 -21.41
CA HIS A 156 4.57 17.37 -20.53
C HIS A 156 4.38 16.10 -19.69
N LEU A 157 4.70 16.21 -18.41
CA LEU A 157 4.53 15.14 -17.44
C LEU A 157 3.18 15.29 -16.74
N LYS A 158 2.37 14.24 -16.82
CA LYS A 158 1.09 14.08 -16.12
C LYS A 158 0.90 12.61 -15.79
N LEU A 159 -0.10 12.28 -14.97
CA LEU A 159 -0.46 10.89 -14.73
C LEU A 159 -1.06 10.27 -16.01
N GLU A 160 -0.50 9.15 -16.44
CA GLU A 160 -0.99 8.34 -17.58
C GLU A 160 -1.54 7.00 -17.10
N THR A 161 -1.02 6.47 -16.01
CA THR A 161 -1.45 5.21 -15.41
C THR A 161 -2.81 5.34 -14.73
N PRO A 162 -3.75 4.40 -14.96
CA PRO A 162 -5.03 4.40 -14.26
C PRO A 162 -4.90 4.29 -12.75
N MET A 163 -5.65 5.12 -12.01
CA MET A 163 -5.66 5.13 -10.56
C MET A 163 -7.06 4.83 -9.98
N ASP A 164 -7.13 3.85 -9.09
CA ASP A 164 -8.34 3.46 -8.36
C ASP A 164 -8.26 3.87 -6.89
N VAL A 165 -9.42 3.92 -6.21
CA VAL A 165 -9.50 4.33 -4.81
C VAL A 165 -10.03 3.19 -3.96
N VAL A 166 -9.23 2.78 -2.96
CA VAL A 166 -9.62 1.82 -1.93
C VAL A 166 -9.31 2.41 -0.56
N SER A 167 -10.36 2.86 0.13
CA SER A 167 -10.26 3.45 1.46
C SER A 167 -9.98 2.42 2.55
N TYR A 168 -9.44 2.89 3.68
CA TYR A 168 -9.13 2.03 4.81
C TYR A 168 -10.39 1.35 5.36
N PRO A 169 -10.28 0.09 5.81
CA PRO A 169 -11.40 -0.60 6.45
C PRO A 169 -11.72 0.06 7.78
N VAL A 170 -13.01 0.30 8.04
CA VAL A 170 -13.51 0.64 9.37
C VAL A 170 -13.67 -0.67 10.14
N ARG A 171 -12.96 -0.81 11.25
CA ARG A 171 -13.12 -1.97 12.13
C ARG A 171 -14.38 -1.81 12.95
N THR A 172 -15.19 -2.85 13.00
CA THR A 172 -16.33 -2.93 13.90
C THR A 172 -15.84 -3.38 15.27
N TYR A 173 -16.28 -2.68 16.32
CA TYR A 173 -15.98 -3.03 17.70
C TYR A 173 -17.29 -3.13 18.47
N GLU A 174 -17.35 -4.02 19.45
CA GLU A 174 -18.42 -3.98 20.44
C GLU A 174 -18.22 -2.77 21.34
N ALA A 175 -19.28 -1.98 21.53
CA ALA A 175 -19.23 -0.82 22.39
C ALA A 175 -19.02 -1.27 23.84
N ALA A 176 -17.89 -0.87 24.43
CA ALA A 176 -17.68 -1.06 25.86
C ALA A 176 -18.68 -0.21 26.65
N LYS A 177 -19.37 -0.82 27.61
CA LYS A 177 -20.19 -0.06 28.57
C LYS A 177 -19.26 0.63 29.55
N LEU A 178 -19.12 1.94 29.43
CA LEU A 178 -18.32 2.74 30.34
C LEU A 178 -19.26 3.39 31.36
N ASP A 179 -19.03 3.16 32.65
CA ASP A 179 -19.73 3.85 33.75
C ASP A 179 -19.02 5.18 34.03
N LEU A 180 -19.16 6.13 33.10
CA LEU A 180 -18.56 7.46 33.21
C LEU A 180 -19.54 8.40 33.92
N LYS A 181 -19.09 8.97 35.04
CA LYS A 181 -19.82 10.03 35.75
C LYS A 181 -19.29 11.38 35.28
N PHE A 182 -20.09 12.09 34.50
CA PHE A 182 -19.75 13.45 34.04
C PHE A 182 -20.45 14.48 34.93
N GLU A 183 -19.75 15.57 35.22
CA GLU A 183 -20.28 16.70 36.01
C GLU A 183 -21.26 17.56 35.18
N TYR A 184 -21.12 17.54 33.86
CA TYR A 184 -21.92 18.34 32.93
C TYR A 184 -22.66 17.47 31.93
N ASP A 185 -23.82 17.97 31.47
CA ASP A 185 -24.65 17.29 30.46
C ASP A 185 -24.03 17.32 29.06
N PHE A 186 -23.09 18.23 28.81
CA PHE A 186 -22.38 18.38 27.53
C PHE A 186 -20.87 18.33 27.74
N ASN A 187 -20.20 17.42 27.04
CA ASN A 187 -18.77 17.17 27.19
C ASN A 187 -18.10 17.06 25.81
N TYR A 188 -16.89 17.60 25.69
CA TYR A 188 -16.05 17.39 24.51
C TYR A 188 -15.10 16.21 24.74
N LEU A 189 -15.01 15.30 23.77
CA LEU A 189 -14.02 14.23 23.75
C LEU A 189 -13.08 14.44 22.56
N VAL A 190 -11.78 14.55 22.85
CA VAL A 190 -10.72 14.59 21.84
C VAL A 190 -9.80 13.40 22.08
N VAL A 191 -9.67 12.54 21.07
CA VAL A 191 -8.73 11.41 21.08
C VAL A 191 -7.81 11.58 19.89
N ALA A 192 -6.53 11.78 20.15
CA ALA A 192 -5.50 11.91 19.12
C ALA A 192 -4.21 11.21 19.59
N GLN A 193 -3.43 10.72 18.63
CA GLN A 193 -2.06 10.32 18.92
C GLN A 193 -1.26 11.57 19.30
N TRP A 194 -0.55 11.52 20.44
CA TRP A 194 0.35 12.61 20.83
C TRP A 194 1.53 12.67 19.84
N GLY A 195 1.57 13.70 18.98
CA GLY A 195 2.68 13.87 18.05
C GLY A 195 2.61 15.15 17.23
N PRO A 196 3.74 15.59 16.61
CA PRO A 196 3.88 16.90 15.99
C PRO A 196 2.91 17.20 14.84
N ARG A 197 2.27 16.17 14.28
CA ARG A 197 1.30 16.27 13.17
C ARG A 197 -0.15 16.24 13.64
N LYS A 198 -0.40 16.11 14.94
CA LYS A 198 -1.72 15.95 15.56
C LYS A 198 -1.77 16.94 16.74
N ASN A 199 -2.08 18.19 16.41
CA ASN A 199 -2.29 19.28 17.37
C ASN A 199 -3.78 19.42 17.67
#